data_AF-A0A419GY05-F1
#
_entry.id   AF-A0A419GY05-F1
#
_cell.length_a   1.000
_cell.length_b   1.000
_cell.length_c   1.000
_cell.angle_alpha   90.00
_cell.angle_beta   90.00
_cell.angle_gamma   90.00
#
_symmetry.space_group_name_H-M   'P 1'
#
loop_
_entity.id
_entity.type
_entity.pdbx_description
1 polymer ?
#
loop_
_entity_poly.entity_id
_entity_poly.type
_entity_poly.pdbx_seq_one_letter_code
_entity_poly.pdbx_strand_id
1 'polypeptide(L)'
;MKKVFISVVAVTSVCLFFTIACSSDKPSKPEKATEVGGALFKQHCALCHPDGKNVIRKEKTLYRQDLEVNGIETPEDIIKVLRNPGPGMRKFDENTMSDEDAREIAVYVLDTFK
;
A
#
# COMPACT_ATOMS: atom_id res chain seq x y z
N MET A 1 67.29 -21.43 -12.75
CA MET A 1 66.87 -20.11 -12.21
C MET A 1 65.43 -19.90 -12.68
N LYS A 2 64.35 -19.85 -11.88
CA LYS A 2 64.12 -19.43 -10.50
C LYS A 2 62.93 -20.21 -9.92
N LYS A 3 63.15 -20.79 -8.74
CA LYS A 3 62.29 -20.84 -7.53
C LYS A 3 60.91 -21.53 -7.62
N VAL A 4 60.92 -22.78 -7.16
CA VAL A 4 59.81 -23.51 -6.53
C VAL A 4 59.55 -22.91 -5.14
N PHE A 5 58.30 -22.62 -4.76
CA PHE A 5 57.89 -22.51 -3.34
C PHE A 5 56.39 -22.85 -3.14
N ILE A 6 56.14 -24.02 -2.51
CA ILE A 6 55.32 -24.25 -1.29
C ILE A 6 53.82 -23.86 -1.38
N SER A 7 52.90 -24.81 -1.55
CA SER A 7 52.23 -25.69 -0.54
C SER A 7 50.89 -25.15 -0.01
N VAL A 8 49.87 -26.01 -0.14
CA VAL A 8 48.73 -26.23 0.80
C VAL A 8 47.69 -25.11 0.93
N VAL A 9 46.53 -25.30 0.29
CA VAL A 9 45.16 -25.10 0.86
C VAL A 9 44.23 -26.03 0.05
N ALA A 10 43.98 -27.27 0.47
CA ALA A 10 42.76 -27.67 1.22
C ALA A 10 41.47 -27.11 0.59
N VAL A 11 40.80 -27.87 -0.29
CA VAL A 11 39.55 -28.59 0.03
C VAL A 11 38.33 -27.67 0.21
N THR A 12 37.27 -27.97 -0.57
CA THR A 12 35.84 -27.65 -0.38
C THR A 12 35.41 -26.19 -0.56
N SER A 13 34.61 -25.91 -1.60
CA SER A 13 33.13 -25.87 -1.51
C SER A 13 32.66 -24.86 -0.48
N VAL A 14 32.11 -23.73 -0.94
CA VAL A 14 30.84 -23.16 -0.46
C VAL A 14 30.43 -22.05 -1.43
N CYS A 15 29.21 -22.20 -1.94
CA CYS A 15 28.47 -21.20 -2.70
C CYS A 15 28.54 -19.84 -1.99
N LEU A 16 28.99 -18.80 -2.69
CA LEU A 16 28.75 -17.43 -2.25
C LEU A 16 27.28 -17.11 -2.53
N PHE A 17 26.47 -17.43 -1.52
CA PHE A 17 25.07 -17.13 -1.43
C PHE A 17 24.85 -15.62 -1.57
N PHE A 18 24.11 -15.31 -2.63
CA PHE A 18 23.21 -14.19 -2.82
C PHE A 18 22.63 -13.70 -1.47
N THR A 19 23.18 -12.64 -0.89
CA THR A 19 22.59 -11.97 0.28
C THR A 19 21.42 -11.12 -0.22
N ILE A 20 20.27 -11.76 -0.43
CA ILE A 20 18.98 -11.07 -0.53
C ILE A 20 18.74 -10.44 0.84
N ALA A 21 18.86 -9.13 0.89
CA ALA A 21 18.35 -8.33 2.00
C ALA A 21 16.82 -8.47 1.98
N CYS A 22 16.30 -9.36 2.81
CA CYS A 22 14.89 -9.37 3.17
C CYS A 22 14.62 -8.10 3.99
N SER A 23 14.12 -7.05 3.35
CA SER A 23 13.49 -5.94 4.06
C SER A 23 12.24 -6.49 4.74
N SER A 24 12.34 -6.68 6.05
CA SER A 24 11.18 -6.90 6.90
C SER A 24 10.39 -5.60 6.97
N ASP A 25 9.39 -5.43 6.12
CA ASP A 25 8.33 -4.45 6.34
C ASP A 25 7.59 -4.84 7.63
N LYS A 26 7.97 -4.19 8.75
CA LYS A 26 7.19 -4.27 9.98
C LYS A 26 5.82 -3.61 9.72
N PRO A 27 4.73 -4.12 10.31
CA PRO A 27 3.47 -3.39 10.32
C PRO A 27 3.72 -2.05 11.01
N SER A 28 3.68 -0.96 10.24
CA SER A 28 3.69 0.38 10.78
C SER A 28 2.41 0.57 11.59
N LYS A 29 2.54 1.22 12.74
CA LYS A 29 1.42 1.67 13.57
C LYS A 29 0.37 2.38 12.67
N PRO A 30 -0.94 2.27 12.95
CA PRO A 30 -1.96 2.99 12.19
C PRO A 30 -1.57 4.45 12.05
N GLU A 31 -1.36 4.82 10.79
CA GLU A 31 -0.98 6.15 10.38
C GLU A 31 -2.17 7.09 10.62
N LYS A 32 -1.91 8.30 11.10
CA LYS A 32 -2.98 9.25 11.42
C LYS A 32 -3.32 10.05 10.17
N ALA A 33 -4.59 10.43 9.99
CA ALA A 33 -4.99 11.32 8.92
C ALA A 33 -4.15 12.61 8.88
N THR A 34 -3.73 12.98 7.68
CA THR A 34 -3.04 14.23 7.38
C THR A 34 -4.00 15.21 6.69
N GLU A 35 -3.64 16.51 6.71
CA GLU A 35 -4.35 17.53 5.92
C GLU A 35 -4.28 17.25 4.41
N VAL A 36 -3.17 16.64 3.94
CA VAL A 36 -2.97 16.27 2.53
C VAL A 36 -3.98 15.20 2.12
N GLY A 37 -4.10 14.12 2.90
CA GLY A 37 -5.07 13.06 2.65
C GLY A 37 -6.52 13.58 2.61
N GLY A 38 -6.87 14.49 3.51
CA GLY A 38 -8.19 15.13 3.52
C GLY A 38 -8.44 16.02 2.29
N ALA A 39 -7.44 16.79 1.85
CA ALA A 39 -7.54 17.62 0.65
C ALA A 39 -7.70 16.77 -0.61
N LEU A 40 -6.88 15.73 -0.76
CA LEU A 40 -6.97 14.77 -1.86
C LEU A 40 -8.32 14.05 -1.89
N PHE A 41 -8.82 13.60 -0.73
CA PHE A 41 -10.13 12.98 -0.62
C PHE A 41 -11.24 13.94 -1.07
N LYS A 42 -11.19 15.19 -0.64
CA LYS A 42 -12.17 16.21 -1.05
C LYS A 42 -12.16 16.44 -2.55
N GLN A 43 -10.97 16.46 -3.17
CA GLN A 43 -10.81 16.68 -4.60
C GLN A 43 -11.29 15.50 -5.45
N HIS A 44 -11.05 14.26 -5.01
CA HIS A 44 -11.20 13.08 -5.86
C HIS A 44 -12.33 12.14 -5.46
N CYS A 45 -12.74 12.13 -4.19
CA CYS A 45 -13.59 11.09 -3.62
C CYS A 45 -14.95 11.61 -3.14
N ALA A 46 -14.96 12.80 -2.52
CA ALA A 46 -16.12 13.32 -1.80
C ALA A 46 -17.39 13.53 -2.65
N LEU A 47 -17.25 13.70 -3.98
CA LEU A 47 -18.42 13.80 -4.87
C LEU A 47 -19.25 12.52 -4.88
N CYS A 48 -18.60 11.35 -4.86
CA CYS A 48 -19.27 10.06 -4.78
C CYS A 48 -19.44 9.59 -3.34
N HIS A 49 -18.55 10.02 -2.44
CA HIS A 49 -18.48 9.62 -1.05
C HIS A 49 -18.63 10.78 -0.05
N PRO A 50 -19.74 11.54 -0.10
CA PRO A 50 -19.96 12.63 0.84
C PRO A 50 -20.14 12.06 2.25
N ASP A 51 -19.42 12.61 3.22
CA ASP A 51 -19.42 12.18 4.63
C ASP A 51 -19.21 10.67 4.83
N GLY A 52 -18.46 10.03 3.91
CA GLY A 52 -18.20 8.59 3.92
C GLY A 52 -19.32 7.73 3.33
N LYS A 53 -20.43 8.31 2.87
CA LYS A 53 -21.52 7.57 2.20
C LYS A 53 -21.09 7.11 0.81
N ASN A 54 -22.03 6.56 0.03
CA ASN A 54 -21.82 6.27 -1.37
C ASN A 54 -23.09 6.56 -2.17
N VAL A 55 -23.03 7.55 -3.07
CA VAL A 55 -24.17 7.98 -3.87
C VAL A 55 -24.49 7.04 -5.04
N ILE A 56 -23.52 6.21 -5.44
CA ILE A 56 -23.64 5.27 -6.57
C ILE A 56 -24.19 3.92 -6.09
N ARG A 57 -23.66 3.39 -4.97
CA ARG A 57 -24.07 2.13 -4.34
C ARG A 57 -24.23 2.34 -2.84
N LYS A 58 -25.46 2.51 -2.37
CA LYS A 58 -25.76 2.96 -0.99
C LYS A 58 -25.24 2.00 0.08
N GLU A 59 -25.06 0.73 -0.25
CA GLU A 59 -24.60 -0.33 0.65
C GLU A 59 -23.07 -0.44 0.72
N LYS A 60 -22.32 0.34 -0.08
CA LYS A 60 -20.86 0.32 -0.12
C LYS A 60 -20.28 1.64 0.37
N THR A 61 -20.54 1.97 1.63
CA THR A 61 -19.99 3.18 2.26
C THR A 61 -18.51 3.00 2.62
N LEU A 62 -17.88 4.07 3.11
CA LEU A 62 -16.54 4.09 3.64
C LEU A 62 -16.50 3.95 5.16
N TYR A 63 -17.66 3.74 5.82
CA TYR A 63 -17.69 3.48 7.25
C TYR A 63 -17.02 2.14 7.57
N ARG A 64 -16.29 2.09 8.69
CA ARG A 64 -15.48 0.94 9.08
C ARG A 64 -16.20 -0.39 8.98
N GLN A 65 -17.43 -0.47 9.47
CA GLN A 65 -18.22 -1.71 9.42
C GLN A 65 -18.43 -2.21 7.99
N ASP A 66 -18.72 -1.33 7.04
CA ASP A 66 -18.94 -1.71 5.64
C ASP A 66 -17.63 -2.09 4.96
N LEU A 67 -16.52 -1.37 5.27
CA LEU A 67 -15.20 -1.72 4.77
C LEU A 67 -14.76 -3.11 5.25
N GLU A 68 -14.89 -3.40 6.55
CA GLU A 68 -14.55 -4.69 7.16
C GLU A 68 -15.37 -5.85 6.56
N VAL A 69 -16.68 -5.67 6.36
CA VAL A 69 -17.54 -6.68 5.70
C VAL A 69 -17.10 -6.98 4.26
N ASN A 70 -16.45 -6.01 3.59
CA ASN A 70 -15.89 -6.18 2.26
C ASN A 70 -14.39 -6.57 2.28
N GLY A 71 -13.81 -6.85 3.44
CA GLY A 71 -12.40 -7.25 3.60
C GLY A 71 -11.40 -6.14 3.31
N ILE A 72 -11.79 -4.88 3.55
CA ILE A 72 -10.95 -3.69 3.37
C ILE A 72 -10.58 -3.18 4.76
N GLU A 73 -9.40 -3.54 5.24
CA GLU A 73 -8.97 -3.22 6.62
C GLU A 73 -7.72 -2.34 6.68
N THR A 74 -6.93 -2.36 5.61
CA THR A 74 -5.62 -1.71 5.54
C THR A 74 -5.58 -0.61 4.48
N PRO A 75 -4.65 0.36 4.59
CA PRO A 75 -4.43 1.32 3.53
C PRO A 75 -4.16 0.65 2.17
N GLU A 76 -3.42 -0.45 2.18
CA GLU A 76 -3.07 -1.24 1.00
C GLU A 76 -4.31 -1.83 0.33
N ASP A 77 -5.35 -2.20 1.08
CA ASP A 77 -6.61 -2.70 0.51
C ASP A 77 -7.39 -1.60 -0.20
N ILE A 78 -7.42 -0.38 0.38
CA ILE A 78 -8.02 0.78 -0.30
C ILE A 78 -7.25 1.11 -1.57
N ILE A 79 -5.91 1.10 -1.53
CA ILE A 79 -5.08 1.34 -2.73
C ILE A 79 -5.41 0.31 -3.81
N LYS A 80 -5.54 -0.99 -3.48
CA LYS A 80 -5.96 -2.01 -4.46
C LYS A 80 -7.33 -1.68 -5.08
N VAL A 81 -8.29 -1.20 -4.29
CA VAL A 81 -9.60 -0.76 -4.79
C VAL A 81 -9.46 0.45 -5.72
N LEU A 82 -8.62 1.43 -5.39
CA LEU A 82 -8.37 2.60 -6.26
C LEU A 82 -7.79 2.17 -7.63
N ARG A 83 -6.87 1.20 -7.63
CA ARG A 83 -6.20 0.67 -8.83
C ARG A 83 -7.09 -0.26 -9.64
N ASN A 84 -8.03 -0.96 -9.01
CA ASN A 84 -8.97 -1.86 -9.66
C ASN A 84 -10.38 -1.80 -9.03
N PRO A 85 -11.14 -0.73 -9.29
CA PRO A 85 -12.41 -0.51 -8.63
C PRO A 85 -13.53 -1.37 -9.21
N GLY A 86 -14.58 -1.58 -8.39
CA GLY A 86 -15.83 -2.18 -8.86
C GLY A 86 -16.62 -1.26 -9.81
N PRO A 87 -17.66 -1.79 -10.49
CA PRO A 87 -18.41 -1.02 -11.47
C PRO A 87 -19.09 0.21 -10.84
N GLY A 88 -18.91 1.37 -11.45
CA GLY A 88 -19.44 2.66 -11.00
C GLY A 88 -18.43 3.58 -10.34
N MET A 89 -17.22 3.10 -10.03
CA MET A 89 -16.11 3.92 -9.56
C MET A 89 -15.03 3.98 -10.65
N ARG A 90 -14.51 5.19 -10.92
CA ARG A 90 -13.42 5.37 -11.88
C ARG A 90 -12.13 4.77 -11.34
N LYS A 91 -11.32 4.19 -12.22
CA LYS A 91 -9.96 3.75 -11.89
C LYS A 91 -9.06 4.97 -11.67
N PHE A 92 -8.24 4.89 -10.63
CA PHE A 92 -7.12 5.79 -10.39
C PHE A 92 -5.86 4.98 -10.65
N ASP A 93 -5.29 5.08 -11.84
CA ASP A 93 -3.98 4.50 -12.12
C ASP A 93 -2.85 5.38 -11.57
N GLU A 94 -1.61 4.88 -11.60
CA GLU A 94 -0.43 5.59 -11.10
C GLU A 94 -0.17 6.92 -11.81
N ASN A 95 -0.59 7.04 -13.08
CA ASN A 95 -0.46 8.30 -13.83
C ASN A 95 -1.50 9.34 -13.41
N THR A 96 -2.67 8.89 -12.95
CA THR A 96 -3.75 9.75 -12.44
C THR A 96 -3.50 10.16 -10.99
N MET A 97 -2.98 9.24 -10.18
CA MET A 97 -2.79 9.41 -8.74
C MET A 97 -1.63 8.53 -8.30
N SER A 98 -0.57 9.15 -7.79
CA SER A 98 0.61 8.45 -7.29
C SER A 98 0.26 7.47 -6.16
N ASP A 99 1.14 6.51 -5.86
CA ASP A 99 0.95 5.61 -4.72
C ASP A 99 1.03 6.34 -3.38
N GLU A 100 1.81 7.41 -3.31
CA GLU A 100 1.91 8.28 -2.13
C GLU A 100 0.57 9.00 -1.87
N ASP A 101 0.00 9.65 -2.89
CA ASP A 101 -1.31 10.30 -2.78
C ASP A 101 -2.43 9.30 -2.47
N ALA A 102 -2.39 8.12 -3.10
CA ALA A 102 -3.34 7.04 -2.84
C ALA A 102 -3.24 6.55 -1.39
N ARG A 103 -2.02 6.47 -0.83
CA ARG A 103 -1.79 6.13 0.58
C ARG A 103 -2.34 7.20 1.51
N GLU A 104 -2.08 8.47 1.24
CA GLU A 104 -2.61 9.59 2.02
C GLU A 104 -4.15 9.56 2.10
N ILE A 105 -4.82 9.30 0.96
CA ILE A 105 -6.27 9.11 0.92
C ILE A 105 -6.69 7.89 1.75
N ALA A 106 -5.99 6.76 1.59
CA ALA A 106 -6.35 5.51 2.26
C ALA A 106 -6.26 5.64 3.79
N VAL A 107 -5.20 6.26 4.29
CA VAL A 107 -5.02 6.59 5.71
C VAL A 107 -6.13 7.53 6.19
N TYR A 108 -6.42 8.58 5.42
CA TYR A 108 -7.48 9.51 5.75
C TYR A 108 -8.85 8.82 5.88
N VAL A 109 -9.19 7.92 4.94
CA VAL A 109 -10.46 7.18 4.96
C VAL A 109 -10.59 6.34 6.22
N LEU A 110 -9.56 5.55 6.57
CA LEU A 110 -9.60 4.65 7.73
C LEU A 110 -9.63 5.38 9.08
N ASP A 111 -8.97 6.54 9.18
CA ASP A 111 -8.97 7.34 10.41
C ASP A 111 -10.26 8.18 10.58
N THR A 112 -10.87 8.62 9.46
CA THR A 112 -12.02 9.52 9.48
C THR A 112 -13.36 8.80 9.63
N PHE A 113 -13.58 7.70 8.91
CA PHE A 113 -14.90 7.06 8.81
C PHE A 113 -15.02 5.81 9.68
N LYS A 114 -15.17 6.02 10.99
CA LYS A 114 -15.28 4.96 12.00
C LYS A 114 -16.66 4.34 12.05
#